data_AF-A0A1G0XYF8-F1
#
_entry.id   AF-A0A1G0XYF8-F1
#
_cell.length_a   1.000
_cell.length_b   1.000
_cell.length_c   1.000
_cell.angle_alpha   90.00
_cell.angle_beta   90.00
_cell.angle_gamma   90.00
#
_symmetry.space_group_name_H-M   'P 1'
#
loop_
_entity.id
_entity.type
_entity.pdbx_description
1 polymer ?
#
loop_
_entity_poly.entity_id
_entity_poly.type
_entity_poly.pdbx_seq_one_letter_code
_entity_poly.pdbx_strand_id
1 'polypeptide(L)'
;MIGDILKSLRKRAGASQSEIAAKMGVSRERVKNLEASNNAVLSVLKDYLDACGTRLSFGIFDNAGNYAATLGLESIKESLSELRKKRSLTQAGLSCAMGLSRSRVEQIENGTENIKLDTLYKYIKGCGLELRLAIKPLTSGNASPPL
;
A
#
# COMPACT_ATOMS: atom_id res chain seq x y z
N MET A 1 -3.33 9.89 -11.68
CA MET A 1 -3.99 9.37 -10.46
C MET A 1 -3.68 7.88 -10.31
N ILE A 2 -3.81 7.26 -9.12
CA ILE A 2 -3.52 5.81 -8.99
C ILE A 2 -4.46 4.98 -9.88
N GLY A 3 -5.71 5.41 -10.04
CA GLY A 3 -6.69 4.79 -10.94
C GLY A 3 -6.24 4.71 -12.42
N ASP A 4 -5.55 5.73 -12.93
CA ASP A 4 -5.00 5.72 -14.29
C ASP A 4 -3.89 4.67 -14.45
N ILE A 5 -3.06 4.52 -13.42
CA ILE A 5 -2.01 3.52 -13.36
C ILE A 5 -2.64 2.13 -13.39
N LEU A 6 -3.68 1.89 -12.57
CA LEU A 6 -4.43 0.63 -12.56
C LEU A 6 -5.02 0.29 -13.94
N LYS A 7 -5.73 1.24 -14.54
CA LYS A 7 -6.28 1.08 -15.89
C LYS A 7 -5.20 0.76 -16.93
N SER A 8 -4.06 1.43 -16.85
CA SER A 8 -2.94 1.20 -17.78
C SER A 8 -2.32 -0.18 -17.59
N LEU A 9 -2.15 -0.63 -16.34
CA LEU A 9 -1.65 -1.97 -16.00
C LEU A 9 -2.59 -3.06 -16.50
N ARG A 10 -3.89 -2.92 -16.25
CA ARG A 10 -4.90 -3.85 -16.74
C ARG A 10 -4.89 -3.95 -18.27
N LYS A 11 -4.84 -2.81 -18.98
CA LYS A 11 -4.77 -2.79 -20.45
C LYS A 11 -3.50 -3.46 -20.97
N ARG A 12 -2.35 -3.22 -20.31
CA ARG A 12 -1.08 -3.89 -20.63
C ARG A 12 -1.13 -5.40 -20.39
N ALA A 13 -1.88 -5.85 -19.40
CA ALA A 13 -2.15 -7.26 -19.16
C ALA A 13 -3.18 -7.87 -20.14
N GLY A 14 -3.67 -7.09 -21.12
CA GLY A 14 -4.65 -7.54 -22.11
C GLY A 14 -6.05 -7.80 -21.54
N ALA A 15 -6.34 -7.37 -20.31
CA ALA A 15 -7.56 -7.71 -19.61
C ALA A 15 -8.62 -6.60 -19.66
N SER A 16 -9.89 -6.98 -19.74
CA SER A 16 -11.06 -6.14 -19.49
C SER A 16 -11.32 -5.98 -17.98
N GLN A 17 -12.18 -5.03 -17.62
CA GLN A 17 -12.59 -4.86 -16.21
C GLN A 17 -13.34 -6.10 -15.69
N SER A 18 -14.10 -6.79 -16.55
CA SER A 18 -14.81 -8.02 -16.19
C SER A 18 -13.86 -9.18 -15.92
N GLU A 19 -12.79 -9.31 -16.70
CA GLU A 19 -11.78 -10.36 -16.49
C GLU A 19 -10.98 -10.13 -15.21
N ILE A 20 -10.59 -8.87 -14.91
CA ILE A 20 -9.97 -8.56 -13.60
C ILE A 20 -10.95 -8.84 -12.45
N ALA A 21 -12.22 -8.46 -12.61
CA ALA A 21 -13.24 -8.71 -11.59
C ALA A 21 -13.42 -10.21 -11.32
N ALA A 22 -13.44 -11.02 -12.38
CA ALA A 22 -13.51 -12.48 -12.27
C ALA A 22 -12.28 -13.05 -11.54
N LYS A 23 -11.06 -12.60 -11.88
CA LYS A 23 -9.83 -13.02 -11.18
C LYS A 23 -9.82 -12.65 -9.70
N MET A 24 -10.38 -11.50 -9.36
CA MET A 24 -10.47 -11.01 -7.97
C MET A 24 -11.68 -11.58 -7.21
N GLY A 25 -12.61 -12.28 -7.87
CA GLY A 25 -13.86 -12.74 -7.25
C GLY A 25 -14.80 -11.61 -6.83
N VAL A 26 -14.79 -10.48 -7.54
CA VAL A 26 -15.62 -9.29 -7.24
C VAL A 26 -16.47 -8.86 -8.42
N SER A 27 -17.36 -7.88 -8.24
CA SER A 27 -18.14 -7.31 -9.33
C SER A 27 -17.31 -6.40 -10.23
N ARG A 28 -17.66 -6.34 -11.52
CA ARG A 28 -17.07 -5.39 -12.48
C ARG A 28 -17.23 -3.93 -12.04
N GLU A 29 -18.33 -3.60 -11.34
CA GLU A 29 -18.53 -2.27 -10.78
C GLU A 29 -17.51 -1.94 -9.68
N ARG A 30 -17.11 -2.91 -8.85
CA ARG A 30 -16.06 -2.73 -7.85
C ARG A 30 -14.71 -2.39 -8.49
N VAL A 31 -14.37 -3.06 -9.59
CA VAL A 31 -13.16 -2.78 -10.39
C VAL A 31 -13.22 -1.38 -11.01
N LYS A 32 -14.37 -1.00 -11.59
CA LYS A 32 -14.57 0.35 -12.15
C LYS A 32 -14.44 1.43 -11.08
N ASN A 33 -15.04 1.25 -9.91
CA ASN A 33 -14.96 2.19 -8.80
C ASN A 33 -13.54 2.30 -8.24
N LEU A 34 -12.81 1.18 -8.21
CA LEU A 34 -11.39 1.17 -7.83
C LEU A 34 -10.55 1.99 -8.83
N GLU A 35 -10.74 1.78 -10.14
CA GLU A 35 -10.05 2.55 -11.20
C GLU A 35 -10.43 4.04 -11.23
N ALA A 36 -11.56 4.42 -10.62
CA ALA A 36 -11.99 5.81 -10.47
C ALA A 36 -11.57 6.44 -9.13
N SER A 37 -11.10 5.64 -8.17
CA SER A 37 -10.76 6.10 -6.82
C SER A 37 -9.28 6.46 -6.69
N ASN A 38 -9.01 7.50 -5.90
CA ASN A 38 -7.65 7.84 -5.45
C ASN A 38 -7.29 7.23 -4.09
N ASN A 39 -8.26 6.60 -3.41
CA ASN A 39 -8.10 6.13 -2.05
C ASN A 39 -8.57 4.68 -1.91
N ALA A 40 -7.78 3.77 -2.50
CA ALA A 40 -8.02 2.34 -2.48
C ALA A 40 -7.68 1.74 -1.10
N VAL A 41 -8.39 0.68 -0.75
CA VAL A 41 -8.00 -0.24 0.32
C VAL A 41 -6.79 -1.04 -0.17
N LEU A 42 -5.77 -1.18 0.68
CA LEU A 42 -4.50 -1.81 0.29
C LEU A 42 -4.65 -3.28 -0.13
N SER A 43 -5.50 -4.06 0.54
CA SER A 43 -5.78 -5.45 0.16
C SER A 43 -6.42 -5.53 -1.22
N VAL A 44 -7.44 -4.72 -1.48
CA VAL A 44 -8.11 -4.66 -2.79
C VAL A 44 -7.15 -4.18 -3.90
N LEU A 45 -6.29 -3.22 -3.58
CA LEU A 45 -5.26 -2.73 -4.50
C LEU A 45 -4.25 -3.83 -4.84
N LYS A 46 -3.84 -4.61 -3.84
CA LYS A 46 -2.97 -5.78 -4.02
C LYS A 46 -3.61 -6.80 -4.94
N ASP A 47 -4.83 -7.23 -4.63
CA ASP A 47 -5.55 -8.26 -5.41
C ASP A 47 -5.72 -7.83 -6.88
N TYR A 48 -6.00 -6.55 -7.12
CA TYR A 48 -6.07 -6.01 -8.48
C TYR A 48 -4.72 -6.10 -9.20
N LEU A 49 -3.64 -5.71 -8.54
CA LEU A 49 -2.29 -5.73 -9.12
C LEU A 49 -1.82 -7.16 -9.38
N ASP A 50 -2.10 -8.09 -8.46
CA ASP A 50 -1.82 -9.51 -8.61
C ASP A 50 -2.63 -10.09 -9.79
N ALA A 51 -3.91 -9.72 -9.95
CA ALA A 51 -4.74 -10.09 -11.10
C ALA A 51 -4.23 -9.53 -12.44
N CYS A 52 -3.47 -8.43 -12.40
CA CYS A 52 -2.75 -7.86 -13.53
C CYS A 52 -1.36 -8.48 -13.75
N GLY A 53 -0.93 -9.47 -12.95
CA GLY A 53 0.40 -10.06 -13.04
C GLY A 53 1.50 -9.12 -12.56
N THR A 54 1.21 -8.25 -11.60
CA THR A 54 2.15 -7.31 -11.00
C THR A 54 2.08 -7.39 -9.48
N ARG A 55 3.09 -6.88 -8.79
CA ARG A 55 3.17 -6.84 -7.33
C ARG A 55 3.40 -5.44 -6.83
N LEU A 56 2.67 -5.09 -5.77
CA LEU A 56 2.88 -3.85 -5.04
C LEU A 56 4.02 -3.99 -4.04
N SER A 57 4.89 -2.99 -4.01
CA SER A 57 5.92 -2.82 -2.99
C SER A 57 5.96 -1.37 -2.54
N PHE A 58 6.28 -1.15 -1.27
CA PHE A 58 6.41 0.18 -0.69
C PHE A 58 7.84 0.40 -0.24
N GLY A 59 8.50 1.41 -0.81
CA GLY A 59 9.76 1.91 -0.29
C GLY A 59 9.52 3.04 0.70
N ILE A 60 10.20 2.99 1.83
CA ILE A 60 10.18 4.02 2.86
C ILE A 60 11.52 4.75 2.83
N PHE A 61 11.47 6.07 2.81
CA PHE A 61 12.65 6.92 2.73
C PHE A 61 12.63 7.95 3.87
N ASP A 62 13.80 8.37 4.32
CA ASP A 62 13.91 9.52 5.21
C ASP A 62 13.79 10.85 4.43
N ASN A 63 13.78 11.97 5.16
CA ASN A 63 13.67 13.30 4.54
C ASN A 63 14.89 13.69 3.69
N ALA A 64 16.03 13.02 3.86
CA ALA A 64 17.21 13.21 3.02
C ALA A 64 17.14 12.34 1.74
N GLY A 65 16.10 11.53 1.59
CA GLY A 65 15.91 10.63 0.46
C GLY A 65 16.65 9.31 0.58
N ASN A 66 17.22 8.98 1.75
CA ASN A 66 17.87 7.69 1.98
C ASN A 66 16.82 6.60 2.19
N TYR A 67 17.09 5.42 1.66
CA TYR A 67 16.24 4.25 1.87
C TYR A 67 16.27 3.83 3.35
N ALA A 68 15.09 3.79 3.96
CA ALA A 68 14.91 3.41 5.36
C ALA A 68 14.39 1.97 5.50
N ALA A 69 13.43 1.55 4.68
CA ALA A 69 12.83 0.22 4.75
C ALA A 69 12.00 -0.12 3.50
N THR A 70 11.64 -1.40 3.35
CA THR A 70 10.57 -1.85 2.44
C THR A 70 9.40 -2.36 3.30
N LEU A 71 8.19 -1.92 2.96
CA LEU A 71 6.97 -2.42 3.60
C LEU A 71 6.35 -3.54 2.75
N GLY A 72 6.20 -4.72 3.36
CA GLY A 72 5.38 -5.80 2.82
C GLY A 72 3.93 -5.68 3.29
N LEU A 73 2.97 -6.05 2.44
CA LEU A 73 1.55 -6.04 2.83
C LEU A 73 1.21 -7.11 3.87
N GLU A 74 1.86 -8.27 3.80
CA GLU A 74 1.62 -9.41 4.69
C GLU A 74 2.05 -9.12 6.14
N SER A 75 3.02 -8.23 6.34
CA SER A 75 3.57 -7.85 7.65
C SER A 75 3.43 -6.35 7.92
N ILE A 76 2.41 -5.73 7.30
CA ILE A 76 2.31 -4.27 7.26
C ILE A 76 2.15 -3.70 8.67
N LYS A 77 1.43 -4.38 9.55
CA LYS A 77 1.12 -3.91 10.90
C LYS A 77 2.35 -3.87 11.78
N GLU A 78 3.11 -4.97 11.79
CA GLU A 78 4.36 -5.11 12.52
C GLU A 78 5.37 -4.09 12.00
N SER A 79 5.49 -3.98 10.67
CA SER A 79 6.40 -3.04 10.02
C SER A 79 6.07 -1.58 10.37
N LEU A 80 4.79 -1.20 10.43
CA LEU A 80 4.38 0.15 10.83
C LEU A 80 4.71 0.44 12.31
N SER A 81 4.41 -0.51 13.20
CA SER A 81 4.74 -0.39 14.63
C SER A 81 6.25 -0.25 14.86
N GLU A 82 7.06 -1.04 14.15
CA GLU A 82 8.52 -0.97 14.21
C GLU A 82 9.06 0.35 13.66
N LEU A 83 8.56 0.82 12.51
CA LEU A 83 8.96 2.11 11.95
C LEU A 83 8.67 3.25 12.94
N ARG A 84 7.49 3.27 13.56
CA ARG A 84 7.15 4.27 14.57
C ARG A 84 8.12 4.22 15.76
N LYS A 85 8.40 3.01 16.28
CA LYS A 85 9.32 2.81 17.42
C LYS A 85 10.76 3.21 17.08
N LYS A 86 11.25 2.93 15.87
CA LYS A 86 12.58 3.37 15.38
C LYS A 86 12.71 4.89 15.30
N ARG A 87 11.60 5.62 15.24
CA ARG A 87 11.53 7.08 15.30
C ARG A 87 11.29 7.60 16.72
N SER A 88 11.34 6.73 17.72
CA SER A 88 11.09 7.04 19.14
C SER A 88 9.73 7.69 19.40
N LEU A 89 8.75 7.42 18.53
CA LEU A 89 7.41 7.98 18.65
C LEU A 89 6.51 7.05 19.47
N THR A 90 5.73 7.62 20.40
CA THR A 90 4.62 6.90 21.04
C THR A 90 3.40 6.88 20.11
N GLN A 91 2.43 5.98 20.33
CA GLN A 91 1.17 6.01 19.58
C GLN A 91 0.42 7.33 19.75
N ALA A 92 0.46 7.92 20.96
CA ALA A 92 -0.11 9.23 21.23
C ALA A 92 0.62 10.34 20.45
N GLY A 93 1.96 10.33 20.46
CA GLY A 93 2.78 11.29 19.73
C GLY A 93 2.53 11.23 18.22
N LEU A 94 2.48 10.02 17.65
CA LEU A 94 2.14 9.84 16.24
C LEU A 94 0.71 10.29 15.94
N SER A 95 -0.27 9.98 16.80
CA SER A 95 -1.66 10.38 16.59
C SER A 95 -1.80 11.91 16.54
N CYS A 96 -1.07 12.63 17.40
CA CYS A 96 -1.00 14.09 17.38
C CYS A 96 -0.39 14.59 16.06
N ALA A 97 0.74 14.03 15.62
CA ALA A 97 1.38 14.38 14.35
C ALA A 97 0.51 14.12 13.12
N MET A 98 -0.36 13.10 13.18
CA MET A 98 -1.30 12.76 12.11
C MET A 98 -2.62 13.54 12.16
N GLY A 99 -2.91 14.26 13.26
CA GLY A 99 -4.24 14.84 13.51
C GLY A 99 -5.34 13.78 13.68
N LEU A 100 -4.99 12.59 14.20
CA LEU A 100 -5.91 11.47 14.44
C LEU A 100 -6.01 11.16 15.93
N SER A 101 -7.00 10.36 16.32
CA SER A 101 -7.08 9.84 17.68
C SER A 101 -6.03 8.74 17.92
N ARG A 102 -5.57 8.60 19.17
CA ARG A 102 -4.68 7.50 19.58
C ARG A 102 -5.28 6.12 19.22
N SER A 103 -6.58 5.96 19.46
CA SER A 103 -7.31 4.73 19.12
C SER A 103 -7.24 4.42 17.61
N ARG A 104 -7.20 5.44 16.74
CA ARG A 104 -7.05 5.23 15.30
C ARG A 104 -5.67 4.70 14.93
N VAL A 105 -4.61 5.16 15.58
CA VAL A 105 -3.24 4.62 15.41
C VAL A 105 -3.16 3.17 15.89
N GLU A 106 -3.77 2.89 17.05
CA GLU A 106 -3.86 1.53 17.58
C GLU A 106 -4.63 0.59 16.63
N GLN A 107 -5.75 1.03 16.05
CA GLN A 107 -6.47 0.25 15.04
C GLN A 107 -5.67 0.03 13.76
N ILE A 108 -4.76 0.92 13.39
CA ILE A 108 -3.89 0.72 12.23
C ILE A 108 -2.83 -0.35 12.56
N GLU A 109 -2.28 -0.32 13.77
CA GLU A 109 -1.24 -1.26 14.22
C GLU A 109 -1.80 -2.63 14.65
N ASN A 110 -3.06 -2.70 15.09
CA ASN A 110 -3.66 -3.92 15.68
C ASN A 110 -4.94 -4.38 14.95
N GLY A 111 -5.57 -3.54 14.13
CA GLY A 111 -6.88 -3.79 13.52
C GLY A 111 -6.83 -4.58 12.20
N THR A 112 -7.97 -4.74 11.54
CA THR A 112 -8.14 -5.59 10.34
C THR A 112 -7.66 -4.91 9.06
N GLU A 113 -7.41 -5.73 8.03
CA GLU A 113 -6.72 -5.48 6.73
C GLU A 113 -7.30 -4.36 5.83
N ASN A 114 -8.20 -3.53 6.33
CA ASN A 114 -8.89 -2.49 5.58
C ASN A 114 -8.18 -1.11 5.65
N ILE A 115 -6.85 -1.12 5.67
CA ILE A 115 -6.07 0.12 5.64
C ILE A 115 -6.23 0.74 4.25
N LYS A 116 -6.58 2.02 4.21
CA LYS A 116 -6.64 2.81 2.97
C LYS A 116 -5.26 3.38 2.64
N LEU A 117 -4.96 3.53 1.35
CA LEU A 117 -3.67 4.08 0.90
C LEU A 117 -3.38 5.47 1.47
N ASP A 118 -4.38 6.35 1.56
CA ASP A 118 -4.23 7.67 2.19
C ASP A 118 -3.89 7.56 3.69
N THR A 119 -4.49 6.58 4.39
CA THR A 119 -4.19 6.34 5.80
C THR A 119 -2.75 5.86 5.98
N LEU A 120 -2.27 4.96 5.10
CA LEU A 120 -0.88 4.52 5.10
C LEU A 120 0.07 5.70 4.84
N TYR A 121 -0.22 6.51 3.82
CA TYR A 121 0.58 7.70 3.50
C TYR A 121 0.69 8.66 4.68
N LYS A 122 -0.44 8.98 5.33
CA LYS A 122 -0.48 9.84 6.52
C LYS A 122 0.31 9.26 7.68
N TYR A 123 0.27 7.95 7.87
CA TYR A 123 0.99 7.30 8.96
C TYR A 123 2.50 7.44 8.75
N ILE A 124 2.99 7.09 7.55
CA ILE A 124 4.40 7.20 7.21
C ILE A 124 4.87 8.66 7.29
N LYS A 125 4.07 9.60 6.78
CA LYS A 125 4.35 11.03 6.90
C LYS A 125 4.40 11.51 8.35
N GLY A 126 3.50 11.02 9.21
CA GLY A 126 3.50 11.31 10.65
C GLY A 126 4.76 10.80 11.38
N CYS A 127 5.40 9.75 10.85
CA CYS A 127 6.71 9.29 11.31
C CYS A 127 7.89 10.15 10.81
N GLY A 128 7.62 11.19 10.00
CA GLY A 128 8.63 12.01 9.35
C GLY A 128 9.42 11.24 8.28
N LEU A 129 8.71 10.40 7.53
CA LEU A 129 9.24 9.55 6.47
C LEU A 129 8.42 9.77 5.18
N GLU A 130 8.99 9.36 4.05
CA GLU A 130 8.36 9.40 2.74
C GLU A 130 7.97 7.98 2.29
N LEU A 131 6.72 7.82 1.83
CA LEU A 131 6.23 6.58 1.22
C LEU A 131 6.33 6.68 -0.31
N ARG A 132 7.08 5.78 -0.94
CA ARG A 132 7.10 5.61 -2.40
C ARG A 132 6.51 4.26 -2.79
N LEU A 133 5.62 4.28 -3.77
CA LEU A 133 5.02 3.06 -4.30
C LEU A 133 5.83 2.58 -5.51
N ALA A 134 6.11 1.29 -5.56
CA ALA A 134 6.71 0.64 -6.72
C ALA A 134 5.87 -0.57 -7.12
N ILE A 135 5.52 -0.63 -8.41
CA ILE A 135 4.79 -1.74 -9.02
C ILE A 135 5.78 -2.49 -9.90
N LYS A 136 5.99 -3.77 -9.60
CA LYS A 136 6.91 -4.63 -10.33
C LYS A 136 6.14 -5.75 -11.05
N PRO A 137 6.60 -6.27 -12.19
CA PRO A 137 6.03 -7.49 -12.75
C PRO A 137 6.09 -8.62 -11.71
N LEU A 138 5.06 -9.45 -11.66
CA LEU A 138 5.06 -10.67 -10.86
C LEU A 138 5.90 -11.71 -11.62
N THR A 139 7.22 -11.51 -11.66
CA THR A 139 8.13 -12.49 -12.25
C THR A 139 8.12 -13.73 -11.36
N SER A 140 7.67 -14.85 -11.91
CA SER A 140 7.89 -16.15 -11.29
C SER A 140 9.38 -16.48 -11.42
N GLY A 141 10.15 -16.41 -10.33
CA GLY A 141 11.52 -16.94 -10.27
C GLY A 141 12.50 -16.11 -9.44
N ASN A 142 13.22 -16.79 -8.55
CA ASN A 142 14.38 -16.32 -7.79
C ASN A 142 15.24 -15.29 -8.55
N ALA A 143 15.28 -14.06 -8.04
CA ALA A 143 16.39 -13.16 -8.30
C ALA A 143 16.72 -12.47 -6.98
N SER A 144 17.81 -12.93 -6.34
CA SER A 144 18.46 -12.17 -5.27
C SER A 144 18.76 -10.76 -5.76
N PRO A 145 18.62 -9.73 -4.91
CA PRO A 145 19.12 -8.40 -5.26
C PRO A 145 20.64 -8.47 -5.50
N PRO A 146 21.18 -7.67 -6.45
CA PRO A 146 22.61 -7.60 -6.66
C PRO A 146 23.30 -7.05 -5.40
N LEU A 147 24.46 -7.65 -5.10
CA LEU A 147 25.38 -7.27 -4.03
C LEU A 147 25.85 -5.82 -4.17
#